data_AF-A0A0Q9Z0X9-F1
#
_entry.id   AF-A0A0Q9Z0X9-F1
#
_cell.length_a   1.000
_cell.length_b   1.000
_cell.length_c   1.000
_cell.angle_alpha   90.00
_cell.angle_beta   90.00
_cell.angle_gamma   90.00
#
_symmetry.space_group_name_H-M   'P 1'
#
loop_
_entity.id
_entity.type
_entity.pdbx_description
1 polymer ?
#
loop_
_entity_poly.entity_id
_entity_poly.type
_entity_poly.pdbx_seq_one_letter_code
_entity_poly.pdbx_strand_id
1 'polypeptide(L)'
;MPKKNIIKDKNENKKSDQDETRVQYRAVQREAIFWFAVLFIIVVNTAAWSLNTTLFILTLLSIGFFALGMRKEELNQATVETAISALEKDFLKTIRKNGLNQTKLLEYVSQGLIINRNVGISAVAAAISVASTKQIDLLIAHVKAKRSKNDLNDMLWTGVLNSIEQNQENALKHLLKEVEDVDFGIMHCTPLLTAISMNRPNMVKILLQHGAIVTDLILEVARRNSNKSIYQVVESAHKKNKGAVTPLFKSKQTNRKTPTKPAAKPAAKPAVSARKQSLRSHQK
;
A
#
# COMPACT_ATOMS: atom_id res chain seq x y z
N MET A 1 -120.32 52.98 -37.05
CA MET A 1 -119.54 53.15 -38.31
C MET A 1 -118.05 52.91 -38.05
N PRO A 2 -117.28 52.38 -39.02
CA PRO A 2 -116.06 51.58 -38.81
C PRO A 2 -114.74 52.33 -39.10
N LYS A 3 -113.58 51.76 -38.70
CA LYS A 3 -112.25 51.74 -39.38
C LYS A 3 -111.17 51.21 -38.41
N LYS A 4 -110.58 50.02 -38.61
CA LYS A 4 -109.43 49.63 -39.47
C LYS A 4 -108.04 50.16 -39.03
N ASN A 5 -107.24 49.22 -38.48
CA ASN A 5 -105.87 48.80 -38.83
C ASN A 5 -104.65 49.76 -38.85
N ILE A 6 -103.48 49.09 -38.82
CA ILE A 6 -102.08 49.52 -39.08
C ILE A 6 -101.42 50.12 -37.81
N ILE A 7 -100.30 49.63 -37.23
CA ILE A 7 -98.94 49.49 -37.80
C ILE A 7 -98.07 48.49 -37.00
N LYS A 8 -97.34 47.70 -37.78
CA LYS A 8 -96.25 46.75 -37.48
C LYS A 8 -94.93 47.44 -37.07
N ASP A 9 -93.99 46.62 -36.60
CA ASP A 9 -92.52 46.82 -36.61
C ASP A 9 -91.89 47.69 -35.51
N LYS A 10 -91.41 47.02 -34.45
CA LYS A 10 -90.47 47.58 -33.45
C LYS A 10 -89.42 46.60 -32.92
N ASN A 11 -89.17 45.48 -33.61
CA ASN A 11 -88.43 44.35 -33.02
C ASN A 11 -87.09 43.97 -33.67
N GLU A 12 -86.53 44.77 -34.59
CA GLU A 12 -85.22 44.48 -35.21
C GLU A 12 -84.03 45.21 -34.57
N ASN A 13 -84.24 46.23 -33.73
CA ASN A 13 -83.12 47.05 -33.23
C ASN A 13 -82.49 46.60 -31.90
N LYS A 14 -82.92 45.46 -31.31
CA LYS A 14 -82.36 44.94 -30.04
C LYS A 14 -81.25 43.89 -30.21
N LYS A 15 -81.00 43.42 -31.44
CA LYS A 15 -79.99 42.39 -31.71
C LYS A 15 -78.57 42.95 -31.94
N SER A 16 -78.47 44.23 -32.32
CA SER A 16 -77.19 44.91 -32.60
C SER A 16 -76.37 45.17 -31.33
N ASP A 17 -76.98 45.70 -30.27
CA ASP A 17 -76.26 46.07 -29.03
C ASP A 17 -75.74 44.86 -28.23
N GLN A 18 -76.37 43.68 -28.38
CA GLN A 18 -75.92 42.46 -27.72
C GLN A 18 -74.68 41.82 -28.37
N ASP A 19 -74.44 42.09 -29.66
CA ASP A 19 -73.25 41.57 -30.33
C ASP A 19 -72.04 42.48 -30.10
N GLU A 20 -72.23 43.80 -29.98
CA GLU A 20 -71.14 44.73 -29.70
C GLU A 20 -70.54 44.54 -28.29
N THR A 21 -71.39 44.28 -27.29
CA THR A 21 -70.96 43.96 -25.93
C THR A 21 -70.22 42.61 -25.84
N ARG A 22 -70.56 41.63 -26.69
CA ARG A 22 -69.84 40.34 -26.78
C ARG A 22 -68.47 40.49 -27.43
N VAL A 23 -68.32 41.40 -28.40
CA VAL A 23 -67.04 41.68 -29.04
C VAL A 23 -66.09 42.35 -28.06
N GLN A 24 -66.56 43.33 -27.27
CA GLN A 24 -65.72 43.98 -26.25
C GLN A 24 -65.28 43.00 -25.14
N TYR A 25 -66.18 42.12 -24.69
CA TYR A 25 -65.83 41.13 -23.67
C TYR A 25 -64.76 40.14 -24.15
N ARG A 26 -64.81 39.73 -25.43
CA ARG A 26 -63.78 38.86 -26.02
C ARG A 26 -62.43 39.55 -26.18
N ALA A 27 -62.39 40.85 -26.43
CA ALA A 27 -61.14 41.61 -26.48
C ALA A 27 -60.48 41.66 -25.09
N VAL A 28 -61.24 42.00 -24.05
CA VAL A 28 -60.76 42.04 -22.65
C VAL A 28 -60.30 40.65 -22.18
N GLN A 29 -61.03 39.59 -22.52
CA GLN A 29 -60.63 38.22 -22.20
C GLN A 29 -59.32 37.81 -22.88
N ARG A 30 -59.09 38.21 -24.14
CA ARG A 30 -57.85 37.91 -24.86
C ARG A 30 -56.65 38.61 -24.23
N GLU A 31 -56.81 39.87 -23.84
CA GLU A 31 -55.74 40.57 -23.13
C GLU A 31 -55.47 39.96 -21.75
N ALA A 32 -56.52 39.62 -20.99
CA ALA A 32 -56.36 38.95 -19.71
C ALA A 32 -55.62 37.62 -19.86
N ILE A 33 -56.00 36.78 -20.83
CA ILE A 33 -55.32 35.50 -21.10
C ILE A 33 -53.86 35.73 -21.51
N PHE A 34 -53.58 36.75 -22.34
CA PHE A 34 -52.23 37.10 -22.74
C PHE A 34 -51.37 37.51 -21.53
N TRP A 35 -51.87 38.40 -20.67
CA TRP A 35 -51.16 38.82 -19.46
C TRP A 35 -50.96 37.68 -18.46
N PHE A 36 -51.95 36.78 -18.30
CA PHE A 36 -51.79 35.57 -17.49
C PHE A 36 -50.71 34.64 -18.03
N ALA A 37 -50.63 34.45 -19.35
CA ALA A 37 -49.60 33.62 -19.97
C ALA A 37 -48.20 34.23 -19.78
N VAL A 38 -48.05 35.55 -19.94
CA VAL A 38 -46.78 36.26 -19.70
C VAL A 38 -46.35 36.13 -18.23
N LEU A 39 -47.27 36.35 -17.29
CA LEU A 39 -46.98 36.22 -15.86
C LEU A 39 -46.60 34.78 -15.49
N PHE A 40 -47.29 33.78 -16.06
CA PHE A 40 -46.98 32.37 -15.86
C PHE A 40 -45.57 32.01 -16.38
N ILE A 41 -45.16 32.52 -17.55
CA ILE A 41 -43.81 32.30 -18.10
C ILE A 41 -42.74 32.93 -17.20
N ILE A 42 -42.98 34.14 -16.67
CA ILE A 42 -42.06 34.81 -15.74
C ILE A 42 -41.92 34.02 -14.42
N VAL A 43 -43.04 33.55 -13.87
CA VAL A 43 -43.05 32.73 -12.64
C VAL A 43 -42.35 31.39 -12.85
N VAL A 44 -42.56 30.71 -13.98
CA VAL A 44 -41.92 29.42 -14.29
C VAL A 44 -40.41 29.59 -14.53
N ASN A 45 -39.98 30.65 -15.22
CA ASN A 45 -38.55 30.89 -15.45
C ASN A 45 -37.80 31.30 -14.18
N THR A 46 -38.40 32.12 -13.31
CA THR A 46 -37.80 32.48 -12.02
C THR A 46 -37.74 31.29 -11.06
N ALA A 47 -38.76 30.43 -11.06
CA ALA A 47 -38.74 29.16 -10.33
C ALA A 47 -37.66 28.20 -10.86
N ALA A 48 -37.50 28.07 -12.18
CA ALA A 48 -36.47 27.23 -12.79
C ALA A 48 -35.04 27.71 -12.47
N TRP A 49 -34.82 29.03 -12.44
CA TRP A 49 -33.55 29.61 -12.01
C TRP A 49 -33.28 29.38 -10.52
N SER A 50 -34.31 29.44 -9.67
CA SER A 50 -34.19 29.15 -8.23
C SER A 50 -33.85 27.67 -7.95
N LEU A 51 -34.40 26.73 -8.72
CA LEU A 51 -34.07 25.31 -8.59
C LEU A 51 -32.65 24.99 -9.07
N ASN A 52 -32.21 25.54 -10.19
CA ASN A 52 -30.85 25.29 -10.68
C ASN A 52 -29.78 25.91 -9.78
N THR A 53 -30.03 27.11 -9.23
CA THR A 53 -29.11 27.76 -8.28
C THR A 53 -29.04 27.04 -6.94
N THR A 54 -30.18 26.58 -6.40
CA THR A 54 -30.18 25.77 -5.17
C THR A 54 -29.51 24.42 -5.36
N LEU A 55 -29.75 23.73 -6.48
CA LEU A 55 -29.06 22.49 -6.82
C LEU A 55 -27.55 22.71 -6.96
N PHE A 56 -27.14 23.80 -7.62
CA PHE A 56 -25.73 24.17 -7.76
C PHE A 56 -25.07 24.45 -6.39
N ILE A 57 -25.72 25.22 -5.52
CA ILE A 57 -25.23 25.49 -4.15
C ILE A 57 -25.11 24.19 -3.35
N LEU A 58 -26.11 23.29 -3.43
CA LEU A 58 -26.05 21.99 -2.76
C LEU A 58 -24.91 21.12 -3.30
N THR A 59 -24.64 21.14 -4.60
CA THR A 59 -23.49 20.42 -5.17
C THR A 59 -22.16 21.01 -4.69
N LEU A 60 -22.02 22.33 -4.63
CA LEU A 60 -20.81 22.99 -4.10
C LEU A 60 -20.59 22.70 -2.61
N LEU A 61 -21.67 22.72 -1.81
CA LEU A 61 -21.60 22.34 -0.39
C LEU A 61 -21.22 20.87 -0.24
N SER A 62 -21.78 19.98 -1.06
CA SER A 62 -21.44 18.54 -1.06
C SER A 62 -19.97 18.30 -1.39
N ILE A 63 -19.43 19.01 -2.39
CA ILE A 63 -18.01 18.98 -2.75
C ILE A 63 -17.15 19.52 -1.59
N GLY A 64 -17.56 20.62 -0.95
CA GLY A 64 -16.85 21.18 0.21
C GLY A 64 -16.80 20.23 1.41
N PHE A 65 -17.92 19.59 1.76
CA PHE A 65 -17.96 18.58 2.82
C PHE A 65 -17.11 17.34 2.47
N PHE A 66 -17.14 16.89 1.21
CA PHE A 66 -16.30 15.79 0.75
C PHE A 66 -14.80 16.13 0.84
N ALA A 67 -14.40 17.33 0.39
CA ALA A 67 -13.02 17.81 0.49
C ALA A 67 -12.54 17.95 1.94
N LEU A 68 -13.40 18.42 2.85
CA LEU A 68 -13.10 18.46 4.29
C LEU A 68 -12.95 17.06 4.90
N GLY A 69 -13.77 16.10 4.47
CA GLY A 69 -13.67 14.70 4.88
C GLY A 69 -12.34 14.07 4.45
N MET A 70 -11.97 14.23 3.18
CA MET A 70 -10.69 13.76 2.62
C MET A 70 -9.50 14.35 3.38
N ARG A 71 -9.52 15.66 3.65
CA ARG A 71 -8.44 16.35 4.38
C ARG A 71 -8.27 15.83 5.82
N LYS A 72 -9.37 15.44 6.48
CA LYS A 72 -9.32 14.85 7.83
C LYS A 72 -8.69 13.46 7.81
N GLU A 73 -8.99 12.65 6.80
CA GLU A 73 -8.41 11.32 6.65
C GLU A 73 -6.92 11.38 6.33
N GLU A 74 -6.50 12.28 5.42
CA GLU A 74 -5.08 12.54 5.14
C GLU A 74 -4.32 13.02 6.37
N LEU A 75 -4.90 13.94 7.17
CA LEU A 75 -4.27 14.41 8.40
C LEU A 75 -4.13 13.29 9.44
N ASN A 76 -5.13 12.41 9.53
CA ASN A 76 -5.07 11.22 10.39
C ASN A 76 -4.03 10.22 9.90
N GLN A 77 -3.86 10.03 8.59
CA GLN A 77 -2.82 9.16 8.04
C GLN A 77 -1.42 9.71 8.32
N ALA A 78 -1.18 11.00 8.06
CA ALA A 78 0.11 11.64 8.30
C ALA A 78 0.52 11.58 9.79
N THR A 79 -0.44 11.76 10.70
CA THR A 79 -0.20 11.64 12.14
C THR A 79 0.12 10.19 12.56
N VAL A 80 -0.56 9.20 11.99
CA VAL A 80 -0.28 7.78 12.22
C VAL A 80 1.10 7.39 11.69
N GLU A 81 1.46 7.79 10.47
CA GLU A 81 2.79 7.52 9.90
C GLU A 81 3.91 8.16 10.73
N THR A 82 3.69 9.39 11.21
CA THR A 82 4.64 10.08 12.09
C THR A 82 4.80 9.33 13.42
N ALA A 83 3.70 8.85 14.01
CA ALA A 83 3.72 8.06 15.24
C ALA A 83 4.44 6.72 15.06
N ILE A 84 4.19 6.00 13.96
CA ILE A 84 4.87 4.75 13.63
C ILE A 84 6.37 4.99 13.42
N SER A 85 6.75 6.05 12.69
CA SER A 85 8.16 6.39 12.49
C SER A 85 8.88 6.74 13.80
N ALA A 86 8.20 7.46 14.71
CA ALA A 86 8.73 7.75 16.03
C ALA A 86 8.91 6.47 16.86
N LEU A 87 7.93 5.56 16.81
CA LEU A 87 7.98 4.26 17.48
C LEU A 87 9.12 3.38 16.97
N GLU A 88 9.32 3.31 15.65
CA GLU A 88 10.44 2.60 15.03
C GLU A 88 11.79 3.16 15.47
N LYS A 89 11.93 4.49 15.50
CA LYS A 89 13.17 5.15 15.98
C LYS A 89 13.45 4.82 17.43
N ASP A 90 12.43 4.86 18.29
CA ASP A 90 12.57 4.53 19.71
C ASP A 90 12.92 3.05 19.91
N PHE A 91 12.27 2.14 19.17
CA PHE A 91 12.59 0.72 19.15
C PHE A 91 14.07 0.47 18.80
N LEU A 92 14.56 1.07 17.70
CA LEU A 92 15.96 0.94 17.30
C LEU A 92 16.92 1.56 18.33
N LYS A 93 16.53 2.67 18.96
CA LYS A 93 17.30 3.29 20.05
C LYS A 93 17.38 2.37 21.27
N THR A 94 16.30 1.68 21.62
CA THR A 94 16.26 0.70 22.72
C THR A 94 17.18 -0.49 22.45
N ILE A 95 17.22 -1.00 21.21
CA ILE A 95 18.16 -2.06 20.79
C ILE A 95 19.61 -1.58 20.95
N ARG A 96 19.94 -0.39 20.44
CA ARG A 96 21.30 0.19 20.54
C ARG A 96 21.75 0.47 21.98
N LYS A 97 20.82 0.58 22.92
CA LYS A 97 21.12 0.67 24.35
C LYS A 97 21.25 -0.70 25.02
N ASN A 98 21.28 -1.78 24.24
CA ASN A 98 21.20 -3.17 24.69
C ASN A 98 19.98 -3.43 25.62
N GLY A 99 18.90 -2.65 25.46
CA GLY A 99 17.77 -2.65 26.37
C GLY A 99 16.59 -3.50 25.91
N LEU A 100 16.67 -4.16 24.74
CA LEU A 100 15.59 -4.97 24.21
C LEU A 100 15.55 -6.34 24.90
N ASN A 101 14.36 -6.72 25.37
CA ASN A 101 14.03 -8.03 25.91
C ASN A 101 12.62 -8.43 25.40
N GLN A 102 12.16 -9.63 25.79
CA GLN A 102 10.88 -10.14 25.28
C GLN A 102 9.70 -9.25 25.67
N THR A 103 9.68 -8.76 26.91
CA THR A 103 8.64 -7.86 27.41
C THR A 103 8.56 -6.57 26.59
N LYS A 104 9.70 -5.88 26.38
CA LYS A 104 9.74 -4.65 25.59
C LYS A 104 9.41 -4.88 24.12
N LEU A 105 9.83 -6.01 23.54
CA LEU A 105 9.44 -6.34 22.18
C LEU A 105 7.91 -6.46 22.06
N LEU A 106 7.27 -7.17 22.99
CA LEU A 106 5.81 -7.30 23.02
C LEU A 106 5.12 -5.96 23.26
N GLU A 107 5.70 -5.11 24.11
CA GLU A 107 5.24 -3.74 24.34
C GLU A 107 5.23 -2.93 23.03
N TYR A 108 6.35 -2.86 22.29
CA TYR A 108 6.40 -2.17 21.01
C TYR A 108 5.39 -2.72 20.00
N VAL A 109 5.26 -4.05 19.91
CA VAL A 109 4.28 -4.69 19.02
C VAL A 109 2.84 -4.36 19.42
N SER A 110 2.54 -4.26 20.73
CA SER A 110 1.22 -3.87 21.23
C SER A 110 0.90 -2.39 20.95
N GLN A 111 1.91 -1.54 20.86
CA GLN A 111 1.79 -0.13 20.42
C GLN A 111 1.64 0.00 18.90
N GLY A 112 1.55 -1.12 18.16
CA GLY A 112 1.36 -1.13 16.72
C GLY A 112 2.66 -1.17 15.92
N LEU A 113 3.82 -1.44 16.53
CA LEU A 113 5.07 -1.63 15.78
C LEU A 113 4.94 -2.86 14.88
N ILE A 114 5.01 -2.63 13.57
CA ILE A 114 5.06 -3.69 12.57
C ILE A 114 6.51 -3.91 12.17
N ILE A 115 7.12 -5.00 12.63
CA ILE A 115 8.47 -5.41 12.21
C ILE A 115 8.37 -5.98 10.79
N ASN A 116 8.41 -5.09 9.80
CA ASN A 116 8.52 -5.43 8.39
C ASN A 116 9.97 -5.78 8.03
N ARG A 117 10.23 -6.12 6.75
CA ARG A 117 11.57 -6.46 6.26
C ARG A 117 12.62 -5.39 6.60
N ASN A 118 12.31 -4.11 6.35
CA ASN A 118 13.27 -3.01 6.54
C ASN A 118 13.56 -2.75 8.01
N VAL A 119 12.52 -2.75 8.86
CA VAL A 119 12.66 -2.59 10.31
C VAL A 119 13.40 -3.79 10.92
N GLY A 120 13.09 -5.00 10.48
CA GLY A 120 13.77 -6.23 10.92
C GLY A 120 15.26 -6.21 10.60
N ILE A 121 15.63 -5.86 9.36
CA ILE A 121 17.04 -5.68 8.95
C ILE A 121 17.72 -4.63 9.83
N SER A 122 17.09 -3.47 10.02
CA SER A 122 17.65 -2.38 10.84
C SER A 122 17.81 -2.77 12.31
N ALA A 123 16.85 -3.52 12.85
CA ALA A 123 16.85 -4.00 14.23
C ALA A 123 17.97 -5.02 14.46
N VAL A 124 18.13 -5.99 13.55
CA VAL A 124 19.23 -6.96 13.62
C VAL A 124 20.58 -6.26 13.48
N ALA A 125 20.72 -5.31 12.54
CA ALA A 125 21.94 -4.51 12.41
C ALA A 125 22.30 -3.74 13.69
N ALA A 126 21.29 -3.14 14.34
CA ALA A 126 21.47 -2.46 15.61
C ALA A 126 21.86 -3.44 16.75
N ALA A 127 21.27 -4.63 16.81
CA ALA A 127 21.61 -5.65 17.80
C ALA A 127 23.05 -6.18 17.62
N ILE A 128 23.50 -6.32 16.36
CA ILE A 128 24.88 -6.67 16.00
C ILE A 128 25.85 -5.59 16.49
N SER A 129 25.52 -4.30 16.32
CA SER A 129 26.40 -3.19 16.74
C SER A 129 26.65 -3.11 18.24
N VAL A 130 25.77 -3.70 19.04
CA VAL A 130 25.94 -3.84 20.50
C VAL A 130 26.38 -5.24 20.91
N ALA A 131 26.77 -6.09 19.95
CA ALA A 131 27.21 -7.47 20.14
C ALA A 131 26.22 -8.34 20.95
N SER A 132 24.92 -8.06 20.88
CA SER A 132 23.92 -8.71 21.73
C SER A 132 23.26 -9.90 21.03
N THR A 133 23.84 -11.09 21.22
CA THR A 133 23.29 -12.34 20.64
C THR A 133 21.88 -12.65 21.13
N LYS A 134 21.57 -12.35 22.40
CA LYS A 134 20.21 -12.51 22.96
C LYS A 134 19.17 -11.69 22.19
N GLN A 135 19.50 -10.47 21.79
CA GLN A 135 18.59 -9.63 21.01
C GLN A 135 18.45 -10.13 19.58
N ILE A 136 19.55 -10.62 18.97
CA ILE A 136 19.52 -11.25 17.65
C ILE A 136 18.58 -12.46 17.67
N ASP A 137 18.76 -13.38 18.62
CA ASP A 137 17.96 -14.60 18.75
C ASP A 137 16.46 -14.26 18.94
N LEU A 138 16.18 -13.25 19.76
CA LEU A 138 14.82 -12.77 20.04
C LEU A 138 14.16 -12.17 18.79
N LEU A 139 14.88 -11.36 18.00
CA LEU A 139 14.37 -10.78 16.77
C LEU A 139 14.13 -11.86 15.70
N ILE A 140 15.05 -12.81 15.56
CA ILE A 140 14.92 -13.95 14.65
C ILE A 140 13.70 -14.79 15.01
N ALA A 141 13.54 -15.15 16.29
CA ALA A 141 12.41 -15.94 16.75
C ALA A 141 11.06 -15.25 16.44
N HIS A 142 10.99 -13.93 16.63
CA HIS A 142 9.79 -13.15 16.33
C HIS A 142 9.46 -13.15 14.84
N VAL A 143 10.45 -12.88 13.97
CA VAL A 143 10.25 -12.85 12.52
C VAL A 143 9.88 -14.24 12.00
N LYS A 144 10.57 -15.29 12.46
CA LYS A 144 10.28 -16.69 12.11
C LYS A 144 8.85 -17.11 12.44
N ALA A 145 8.30 -16.61 13.55
CA ALA A 145 6.93 -16.94 13.98
C ALA A 145 5.83 -16.21 13.19
N LYS A 146 6.12 -15.04 12.61
CA LYS A 146 5.08 -14.13 12.06
C LYS A 146 5.22 -13.81 10.57
N ARG A 147 6.35 -14.12 9.94
CA ARG A 147 6.69 -13.66 8.58
C ARG A 147 6.98 -14.79 7.63
N SER A 148 7.10 -14.43 6.35
CA SER A 148 7.49 -15.38 5.31
C SER A 148 8.94 -15.82 5.49
N LYS A 149 9.27 -17.02 5.00
CA LYS A 149 10.65 -17.53 4.95
C LYS A 149 11.59 -16.57 4.19
N ASN A 150 11.07 -15.86 3.18
CA ASN A 150 11.85 -14.91 2.39
C ASN A 150 12.27 -13.69 3.22
N ASP A 151 11.35 -13.12 4.01
CA ASP A 151 11.67 -11.98 4.89
C ASP A 151 12.74 -12.36 5.91
N LEU A 152 12.66 -13.59 6.45
CA LEU A 152 13.65 -14.12 7.37
C LEU A 152 15.03 -14.27 6.69
N ASN A 153 15.07 -14.85 5.49
CA ASN A 153 16.32 -15.03 4.74
C ASN A 153 16.99 -13.69 4.42
N ASP A 154 16.22 -12.70 3.95
CA ASP A 154 16.74 -11.36 3.67
C ASP A 154 17.35 -10.73 4.93
N MET A 155 16.67 -10.86 6.08
CA MET A 155 17.16 -10.37 7.36
C MET A 155 18.43 -11.09 7.83
N LEU A 156 18.48 -12.43 7.72
CA LEU A 156 19.64 -13.23 8.09
C LEU A 156 20.86 -12.92 7.22
N TRP A 157 20.66 -12.80 5.90
CA TRP A 157 21.71 -12.49 4.94
C TRP A 157 22.33 -11.12 5.21
N THR A 158 21.50 -10.09 5.36
CA THR A 158 21.99 -8.75 5.72
C THR A 158 22.65 -8.75 7.10
N GLY A 159 22.10 -9.50 8.06
CA GLY A 159 22.71 -9.66 9.38
C GLY A 159 24.12 -10.26 9.30
N VAL A 160 24.31 -11.33 8.51
CA VAL A 160 25.62 -11.97 8.34
C VAL A 160 26.63 -10.99 7.73
N LEU A 161 26.28 -10.26 6.67
CA LEU A 161 27.17 -9.25 6.08
C LEU A 161 27.53 -8.15 7.10
N ASN A 162 26.54 -7.60 7.80
CA ASN A 162 26.78 -6.60 8.85
C ASN A 162 27.70 -7.13 9.97
N SER A 163 27.56 -8.40 10.36
CA SER A 163 28.41 -9.01 11.38
C SER A 163 29.87 -9.13 10.92
N ILE A 164 30.11 -9.37 9.63
CA ILE A 164 31.44 -9.40 9.03
C ILE A 164 32.04 -8.00 8.99
N GLU A 165 31.27 -7.02 8.51
CA GLU A 165 31.69 -5.62 8.42
C GLU A 165 32.11 -5.05 9.78
N GLN A 166 31.31 -5.34 10.80
CA GLN A 166 31.53 -4.90 12.17
C GLN A 166 32.45 -5.81 12.99
N ASN A 167 33.00 -6.86 12.37
CA ASN A 167 33.86 -7.86 13.01
C ASN A 167 33.27 -8.50 14.29
N GLN A 168 31.96 -8.79 14.29
CA GLN A 168 31.20 -9.35 15.42
C GLN A 168 31.09 -10.88 15.36
N GLU A 169 32.11 -11.60 15.83
CA GLU A 169 32.24 -13.06 15.62
C GLU A 169 31.09 -13.87 16.25
N ASN A 170 30.65 -13.47 17.45
CA ASN A 170 29.56 -14.15 18.15
C ASN A 170 28.23 -13.96 17.44
N ALA A 171 27.97 -12.77 16.91
CA ALA A 171 26.78 -12.50 16.12
C ALA A 171 26.78 -13.32 14.84
N LEU A 172 27.92 -13.38 14.13
CA LEU A 172 28.07 -14.20 12.92
C LEU A 172 27.75 -15.68 13.22
N LYS A 173 28.36 -16.26 14.26
CA LYS A 173 28.12 -17.66 14.65
C LYS A 173 26.65 -17.93 14.99
N HIS A 174 25.96 -17.00 15.64
CA HIS A 174 24.53 -17.15 15.94
C HIS A 174 23.70 -17.13 14.67
N LEU A 175 23.95 -16.17 13.78
CA LEU A 175 23.21 -16.04 12.52
C LEU A 175 23.41 -17.26 11.62
N LEU A 176 24.63 -17.78 11.51
CA LEU A 176 24.95 -18.94 10.68
C LEU A 176 24.26 -20.24 11.12
N LYS A 177 23.77 -20.34 12.37
CA LYS A 177 22.96 -21.49 12.81
C LYS A 177 21.59 -21.53 12.15
N GLU A 178 21.07 -20.37 11.77
CA GLU A 178 19.73 -20.23 11.18
C GLU A 178 19.77 -20.12 9.65
N VAL A 179 20.96 -19.95 9.07
CA VAL A 179 21.18 -19.82 7.61
C VAL A 179 21.35 -21.20 6.98
N GLU A 180 20.49 -21.54 6.02
CA GLU A 180 20.54 -22.83 5.30
C GLU A 180 21.69 -22.92 4.28
N ASP A 181 22.07 -21.80 3.67
CA ASP A 181 23.11 -21.70 2.64
C ASP A 181 24.02 -20.52 3.00
N VAL A 182 25.30 -20.78 3.24
CA VAL A 182 26.31 -19.78 3.66
C VAL A 182 26.90 -19.03 2.47
N ASP A 183 26.76 -19.56 1.25
CA ASP A 183 27.31 -18.98 0.02
C ASP A 183 26.30 -18.09 -0.71
N PHE A 184 25.29 -17.60 0.01
CA PHE A 184 24.36 -16.62 -0.52
C PHE A 184 25.09 -15.36 -0.98
N GLY A 185 24.62 -14.76 -2.08
CA GLY A 185 25.26 -13.54 -2.60
C GLY A 185 24.62 -13.07 -3.89
N ILE A 186 24.65 -11.76 -4.09
CA ILE A 186 24.28 -11.14 -5.37
C ILE A 186 25.59 -10.86 -6.11
N MET A 187 25.67 -11.24 -7.40
CA MET A 187 26.83 -10.94 -8.26
C MET A 187 28.18 -11.39 -7.68
N HIS A 188 28.26 -12.61 -7.16
CA HIS A 188 29.48 -13.20 -6.60
C HIS A 188 30.00 -12.59 -5.28
N CYS A 189 29.29 -11.62 -4.68
CA CYS A 189 29.59 -11.12 -3.34
C CYS A 189 29.09 -12.11 -2.28
N THR A 190 29.84 -13.17 -2.03
CA THR A 190 29.57 -14.11 -0.93
C THR A 190 30.12 -13.56 0.40
N PRO A 191 29.55 -13.96 1.55
CA PRO A 191 30.10 -13.64 2.87
C PRO A 191 31.60 -13.93 2.99
N LEU A 192 32.05 -15.05 2.43
CA LEU A 192 33.46 -15.45 2.47
C LEU A 192 34.34 -14.45 1.69
N LEU A 193 33.90 -14.03 0.50
CA LEU A 193 34.62 -13.02 -0.28
C LEU A 193 34.69 -11.69 0.46
N THR A 194 33.59 -11.26 1.09
CA THR A 194 33.53 -10.03 1.90
C THR A 194 34.48 -10.10 3.10
N ALA A 195 34.53 -11.22 3.82
CA ALA A 195 35.44 -11.39 4.96
C ALA A 195 36.92 -11.32 4.54
N ILE A 196 37.26 -11.86 3.37
CA ILE A 196 38.61 -11.79 2.80
C ILE A 196 38.94 -10.36 2.40
N SER A 197 38.07 -9.68 1.64
CA SER A 197 38.33 -8.30 1.17
C SER A 197 38.50 -7.32 2.31
N MET A 198 37.78 -7.53 3.43
CA MET A 198 37.90 -6.73 4.64
C MET A 198 39.03 -7.17 5.60
N ASN A 199 39.87 -8.13 5.19
CA ASN A 199 41.00 -8.64 5.95
C ASN A 199 40.61 -9.14 7.36
N ARG A 200 39.55 -9.96 7.45
CA ARG A 200 39.00 -10.50 8.72
C ARG A 200 39.28 -12.00 8.85
N PRO A 201 40.49 -12.43 9.29
CA PRO A 201 40.88 -13.84 9.29
C PRO A 201 40.00 -14.74 10.17
N ASN A 202 39.50 -14.22 11.30
CA ASN A 202 38.61 -15.00 12.16
C ASN A 202 37.25 -15.23 11.51
N MET A 203 36.70 -14.24 10.80
CA MET A 203 35.45 -14.39 10.05
C MET A 203 35.59 -15.40 8.91
N VAL A 204 36.72 -15.37 8.20
CA VAL A 204 37.06 -16.37 7.17
C VAL A 204 37.04 -17.77 7.78
N LYS A 205 37.69 -17.98 8.93
CA LYS A 205 37.68 -19.27 9.62
C LYS A 205 36.27 -19.73 9.99
N ILE A 206 35.44 -18.84 10.56
CA ILE A 206 34.06 -19.15 10.96
C ILE A 206 33.22 -19.56 9.73
N LEU A 207 33.30 -18.80 8.64
CA LEU A 207 32.54 -19.10 7.41
C LEU A 207 32.95 -20.45 6.79
N LEU A 208 34.25 -20.74 6.74
CA LEU A 208 34.76 -22.03 6.25
C LEU A 208 34.35 -23.20 7.15
N GLN A 209 34.31 -23.00 8.47
CA GLN A 209 33.79 -24.01 9.42
C GLN A 209 32.31 -24.30 9.19
N HIS A 210 31.54 -23.31 8.74
CA HIS A 210 30.14 -23.44 8.35
C HIS A 210 29.93 -23.88 6.89
N GLY A 211 30.99 -24.32 6.20
CA GLY A 211 30.87 -24.96 4.89
C GLY A 211 30.87 -24.00 3.70
N ALA A 212 31.29 -22.74 3.87
CA ALA A 212 31.45 -21.82 2.75
C ALA A 212 32.38 -22.39 1.67
N ILE A 213 31.93 -22.33 0.40
CA ILE A 213 32.61 -22.91 -0.74
C ILE A 213 33.80 -22.02 -1.15
N VAL A 214 34.97 -22.64 -1.25
CA VAL A 214 36.18 -21.99 -1.78
C VAL A 214 36.30 -22.21 -3.28
N THR A 215 35.91 -21.21 -4.06
CA THR A 215 36.09 -21.16 -5.52
C THR A 215 37.50 -20.69 -5.91
N ASP A 216 37.89 -20.88 -7.16
CA ASP A 216 39.18 -20.38 -7.67
C ASP A 216 39.29 -18.85 -7.59
N LEU A 217 38.17 -18.13 -7.75
CA LEU A 217 38.10 -16.68 -7.55
C LEU A 217 38.43 -16.30 -6.10
N ILE A 218 37.83 -16.98 -5.13
CA ILE A 218 38.09 -16.75 -3.70
C ILE A 218 39.56 -17.00 -3.37
N LEU A 219 40.15 -18.06 -3.95
CA LEU A 219 41.57 -18.38 -3.76
C LEU A 219 42.49 -17.31 -4.37
N GLU A 220 42.18 -16.80 -5.56
CA GLU A 220 42.93 -15.71 -6.20
C GLU A 220 42.85 -14.41 -5.39
N VAL A 221 41.65 -14.06 -4.90
CA VAL A 221 41.46 -12.86 -4.06
C VAL A 221 42.21 -13.01 -2.73
N ALA A 222 42.18 -14.19 -2.10
CA ALA A 222 42.95 -14.47 -0.90
C ALA A 222 44.47 -14.39 -1.14
N ARG A 223 44.95 -14.81 -2.32
CA ARG A 223 46.37 -14.74 -2.71
C ARG A 223 46.87 -13.30 -2.85
N ARG A 224 46.03 -12.41 -3.40
CA ARG A 224 46.35 -10.97 -3.53
C ARG A 224 46.20 -10.21 -2.21
N ASN A 225 45.57 -10.83 -1.20
CA ASN A 225 45.43 -10.22 0.11
C ASN A 225 46.80 -10.13 0.80
N SER A 226 47.09 -9.00 1.44
CA SER A 226 48.35 -8.80 2.17
C SER A 226 48.50 -9.72 3.38
N ASN A 227 47.38 -10.26 3.89
CA ASN A 227 47.37 -11.15 5.04
C ASN A 227 47.54 -12.61 4.62
N LYS A 228 48.79 -13.09 4.68
CA LYS A 228 49.18 -14.48 4.37
C LYS A 228 48.38 -15.53 5.18
N SER A 229 47.92 -15.19 6.39
CA SER A 229 47.13 -16.13 7.20
C SER A 229 45.78 -16.46 6.57
N ILE A 230 45.14 -15.49 5.91
CA ILE A 230 43.89 -15.71 5.17
C ILE A 230 44.15 -16.67 4.01
N TYR A 231 45.18 -16.40 3.21
CA TYR A 231 45.56 -17.27 2.10
C TYR A 231 45.81 -18.71 2.55
N GLN A 232 46.60 -18.92 3.60
CA GLN A 232 46.89 -20.26 4.13
C GLN A 232 45.63 -21.02 4.58
N VAL A 233 44.70 -20.33 5.25
CA VAL A 233 43.44 -20.93 5.71
C VAL A 233 42.55 -21.30 4.52
N VAL A 234 42.40 -20.38 3.55
CA VAL A 234 41.59 -20.59 2.34
C VAL A 234 42.18 -21.70 1.47
N GLU A 235 43.50 -21.72 1.27
CA GLU A 235 44.20 -22.76 0.51
C GLU A 235 44.03 -24.15 1.15
N SER A 236 44.15 -24.23 2.48
CA SER A 236 43.96 -25.48 3.22
C SER A 236 42.53 -26.01 3.07
N ALA A 237 41.52 -25.13 3.17
CA ALA A 237 40.13 -25.48 2.95
C ALA A 237 39.86 -25.92 1.50
N HIS A 238 40.43 -25.22 0.51
CA HIS A 238 40.31 -25.57 -0.90
C HIS A 238 40.91 -26.96 -1.22
N LYS A 239 42.09 -27.28 -0.68
CA LYS A 239 42.72 -28.61 -0.81
C LYS A 239 41.88 -29.71 -0.21
N LYS A 240 41.30 -29.47 0.98
CA LYS A 240 40.40 -30.42 1.65
C LYS A 240 39.17 -30.74 0.79
N ASN A 241 38.60 -29.74 0.12
CA ASN A 241 37.43 -29.91 -0.74
C ASN A 241 37.75 -30.66 -2.05
N LYS A 242 38.94 -30.46 -2.64
CA LYS A 242 39.39 -31.20 -3.83
C LYS A 242 39.59 -32.69 -3.60
N GLY A 243 39.87 -33.11 -2.36
CA GLY A 243 39.93 -34.53 -2.00
C GLY A 243 38.56 -35.16 -1.72
N ALA A 244 37.56 -34.34 -1.40
CA ALA A 244 36.22 -34.78 -1.03
C ALA A 244 35.25 -34.81 -2.23
N VAL A 245 35.73 -35.21 -3.42
CA VAL A 245 34.90 -35.45 -4.62
C VAL A 245 33.98 -36.65 -4.39
N THR A 246 33.00 -36.46 -3.50
CA THR A 246 31.73 -37.15 -3.54
C THR A 246 30.81 -36.23 -4.32
N PRO A 247 30.07 -36.71 -5.34
CA PRO A 247 29.21 -35.89 -6.18
C PRO A 247 27.96 -35.46 -5.40
N LEU A 248 28.14 -34.58 -4.41
CA LEU A 248 27.06 -33.91 -3.67
C LEU A 248 26.69 -32.55 -4.28
N PHE A 249 27.40 -32.13 -5.33
CA PHE A 249 26.94 -31.13 -6.28
C PHE A 249 26.03 -31.74 -7.37
N LYS A 250 25.18 -32.71 -7.01
CA LYS A 250 23.86 -32.78 -7.65
C LYS A 250 23.11 -31.58 -7.13
N SER A 251 23.27 -30.49 -7.87
CA SER A 251 22.52 -29.27 -7.73
C SER A 251 21.06 -29.60 -7.37
N LYS A 252 20.70 -29.38 -6.11
CA LYS A 252 19.48 -28.61 -5.85
C LYS A 252 19.77 -27.19 -6.32
N GLN A 253 20.03 -27.03 -7.63
CA GLN A 253 19.41 -25.96 -8.39
C GLN A 253 17.93 -26.27 -8.18
N THR A 254 17.40 -25.79 -7.04
CA THR A 254 15.98 -25.62 -6.91
C THR A 254 15.60 -24.91 -8.17
N ASN A 255 14.71 -25.57 -8.90
CA ASN A 255 14.05 -25.04 -10.07
C ASN A 255 13.45 -23.71 -9.62
N ARG A 256 14.25 -22.63 -9.63
CA ARG A 256 13.81 -21.25 -9.57
C ARG A 256 13.13 -21.11 -10.92
N LYS A 257 11.91 -21.67 -11.00
CA LYS A 257 10.91 -21.29 -11.96
C LYS A 257 10.85 -19.78 -11.78
N THR A 258 11.52 -19.07 -12.68
CA THR A 258 11.09 -17.74 -13.07
C THR A 258 9.57 -17.86 -13.16
N PRO A 259 8.80 -17.05 -12.42
CA PRO A 259 7.36 -17.02 -12.61
C PRO A 259 7.18 -16.64 -14.07
N THR A 260 6.89 -17.64 -14.89
CA THR A 260 6.44 -17.46 -16.25
C THR A 260 5.16 -16.67 -16.06
N LYS A 261 5.25 -15.38 -16.38
CA LYS A 261 4.15 -14.44 -16.46
C LYS A 261 2.95 -15.23 -17.03
N PRO A 262 1.87 -15.45 -16.26
CA PRO A 262 0.74 -16.20 -16.77
C PRO A 262 0.32 -15.53 -18.06
N ALA A 263 0.33 -16.31 -19.15
CA ALA A 263 -0.17 -15.86 -20.43
C ALA A 263 -1.53 -15.21 -20.19
N ALA A 264 -1.65 -13.95 -20.59
CA ALA A 264 -2.86 -13.18 -20.43
C ALA A 264 -4.02 -13.98 -21.04
N LYS A 265 -4.87 -14.53 -20.17
CA LYS A 265 -6.13 -15.13 -20.59
C LYS A 265 -6.93 -13.99 -21.23
N PRO A 266 -7.43 -14.14 -22.46
CA PRO A 266 -8.18 -13.09 -23.13
C PRO A 266 -9.37 -12.67 -22.26
N ALA A 267 -9.53 -11.36 -22.07
CA ALA A 267 -10.56 -10.77 -21.25
C ALA A 267 -11.96 -11.24 -21.70
N ALA A 268 -12.57 -12.09 -20.88
CA ALA A 268 -13.99 -12.37 -20.98
C ALA A 268 -14.74 -11.10 -20.53
N LYS A 269 -15.66 -10.65 -21.37
CA LYS A 269 -16.56 -9.51 -21.14
C LYS A 269 -17.22 -9.60 -19.75
N PRO A 270 -17.35 -8.48 -19.00
CA PRO A 270 -18.06 -8.51 -17.73
C PRO A 270 -19.55 -8.73 -17.97
N ALA A 271 -20.05 -9.87 -17.53
CA ALA A 271 -21.47 -10.11 -17.36
C ALA A 271 -21.96 -9.29 -16.17
N VAL A 272 -22.79 -8.29 -16.47
CA VAL A 272 -23.60 -7.55 -15.50
C VAL A 272 -24.57 -8.56 -14.87
N SER A 273 -24.30 -8.98 -13.64
CA SER A 273 -25.23 -9.78 -12.83
C SER A 273 -25.56 -9.02 -11.55
N ALA A 274 -26.82 -8.60 -11.50
CA ALA A 274 -27.46 -7.96 -10.37
C ALA A 274 -27.26 -8.73 -9.06
N ARG A 275 -26.82 -8.03 -8.01
CA ARG A 275 -26.98 -8.49 -6.63
C ARG A 275 -27.73 -7.44 -5.84
N LYS A 276 -29.07 -7.49 -5.98
CA LYS A 276 -30.01 -6.83 -5.08
C LYS A 276 -30.09 -7.63 -3.78
N GLN A 277 -30.08 -6.89 -2.67
CA GLN A 277 -30.88 -7.08 -1.45
C GLN A 277 -30.80 -8.44 -0.74
N SER A 278 -30.13 -8.46 0.42
CA SER A 278 -30.52 -9.28 1.57
C SER A 278 -29.66 -8.91 2.78
N LEU A 279 -29.97 -7.80 3.45
CA LEU A 279 -29.50 -7.50 4.81
C LEU A 279 -30.53 -6.57 5.48
N ARG A 280 -31.69 -7.14 5.79
CA ARG A 280 -32.62 -6.62 6.82
C ARG A 280 -33.28 -7.81 7.49
N SER A 281 -32.69 -8.23 8.58
CA SER A 281 -33.37 -8.72 9.77
C SER A 281 -32.26 -9.07 10.75
N HIS A 282 -32.30 -8.50 11.93
CA HIS A 282 -31.85 -9.02 13.23
C HIS A 282 -31.77 -7.80 14.16
N GLN A 283 -32.96 -7.26 14.45
CA GLN A 283 -33.26 -6.59 15.71
C GLN A 283 -34.52 -7.30 16.23
N LYS A 284 -34.31 -8.14 17.24
CA LYS A 284 -35.23 -8.42 18.33
C LYS A 284 -34.37 -8.68 19.55
#